data_AF-A0A8J3MH58-F1
#
_entry.id   AF-A0A8J3MH58-F1
#
_cell.length_a   1.000
_cell.length_b   1.000
_cell.length_c   1.000
_cell.angle_alpha   90.00
_cell.angle_beta   90.00
_cell.angle_gamma   90.00
#
_symmetry.space_group_name_H-M   'P 1'
#
loop_
_entity.id
_entity.type
_entity.pdbx_description
1 polymer ?
#
loop_
_entity_poly.entity_id
_entity_poly.type
_entity_poly.pdbx_seq_one_letter_code
_entity_poly.pdbx_strand_id
1 'polypeptide(L)'
;MYTDQTVTGLANGTYTLTAQAVGGGGQSGAYLSVKNYGSGVPELTAPIPGTGWPNWRQVVISGIVVTNGQLTVGLYSAGSGGQWLSVDAFTLVRQ
;
A
#
# COMPACT_ATOMS: atom_id res chain seq x y z
N MET A 1 -7.33 -2.17 11.57
CA MET A 1 -6.36 -1.08 11.75
C MET A 1 -6.05 -0.47 10.40
N TYR A 2 -5.84 0.85 10.36
CA TYR A 2 -5.36 1.55 9.19
C TYR A 2 -4.19 2.43 9.63
N THR A 3 -3.07 2.33 8.94
CA THR A 3 -1.86 3.12 9.21
C THR A 3 -1.44 3.76 7.92
N ASP A 4 -1.28 5.09 7.92
CA ASP A 4 -1.06 5.84 6.70
C ASP A 4 -0.03 6.95 6.84
N GLN A 5 0.46 7.39 5.69
CA GLN A 5 1.33 8.53 5.52
C GLN A 5 0.90 9.33 4.29
N THR A 6 0.67 10.63 4.48
CA THR A 6 0.49 11.56 3.35
C THR A 6 1.84 12.11 2.92
N VAL A 7 2.15 11.99 1.63
CA VAL A 7 3.35 12.52 0.99
C VAL A 7 2.93 13.73 0.15
N THR A 8 3.51 14.89 0.44
CA THR A 8 3.24 16.16 -0.25
C THR A 8 4.48 16.64 -1.00
N GLY A 9 4.33 17.67 -1.83
CA GLY A 9 5.44 18.24 -2.61
C GLY A 9 5.87 17.36 -3.79
N LEU A 10 5.01 16.41 -4.20
CA LEU A 10 5.25 15.58 -5.37
C LEU A 10 5.08 16.42 -6.65
N ALA A 11 5.93 16.18 -7.64
CA ALA A 11 5.66 16.67 -8.98
C ALA A 11 4.48 15.89 -9.58
N ASN A 12 3.59 16.56 -10.31
CA ASN A 12 2.53 15.86 -11.04
C ASN A 12 3.12 14.86 -12.05
N GLY A 13 2.53 13.67 -12.14
CA GLY A 13 3.04 12.59 -12.98
C GLY A 13 2.57 11.21 -12.51
N THR A 14 3.05 10.18 -13.20
CA THR A 14 2.70 8.80 -12.87
C THR A 14 3.72 8.21 -11.91
N TYR A 15 3.23 7.56 -10.86
CA TYR A 15 4.05 6.92 -9.82
C TYR A 15 3.76 5.43 -9.70
N THR A 16 4.71 4.70 -9.14
CA THR A 16 4.56 3.33 -8.66
C THR A 16 4.92 3.27 -7.18
N LEU A 17 4.03 2.69 -6.39
CA LEU A 17 4.29 2.31 -5.00
C LEU A 17 4.64 0.82 -4.95
N THR A 18 5.69 0.48 -4.19
CA THR A 18 5.98 -0.91 -3.82
C THR A 18 6.27 -1.04 -2.33
N ALA A 19 6.08 -2.24 -1.79
CA ALA A 19 6.60 -2.65 -0.48
C ALA A 19 6.85 -4.17 -0.48
N GLN A 20 7.72 -4.64 0.42
CA GLN A 20 7.81 -6.06 0.76
C GLN A 20 6.80 -6.38 1.85
N ALA A 21 6.04 -7.46 1.70
CA ALA A 21 5.08 -7.89 2.70
C ALA A 21 5.10 -9.41 2.92
N VAL A 22 4.82 -9.82 4.15
CA VAL A 22 4.60 -11.21 4.54
C VAL A 22 3.53 -11.23 5.62
N GLY A 23 2.67 -12.25 5.61
CA GLY A 23 1.64 -12.41 6.63
C GLY A 23 1.26 -13.86 6.86
N GLY A 24 0.62 -14.11 7.99
CA GLY A 24 0.14 -15.43 8.39
C GLY A 24 -1.21 -15.37 9.11
N GLY A 25 -1.94 -16.48 9.05
CA GLY A 25 -3.18 -16.67 9.81
C GLY A 25 -4.48 -16.33 9.09
N GLY A 26 -4.44 -15.84 7.84
CA GLY A 26 -5.65 -15.67 6.99
C GLY A 26 -6.54 -14.49 7.40
N GLN A 27 -5.98 -13.26 7.37
CA GLN A 27 -6.74 -12.04 7.64
C GLN A 27 -7.99 -11.91 6.76
N SER A 28 -9.08 -11.35 7.32
CA SER A 28 -10.28 -11.03 6.54
C SER A 28 -10.08 -9.83 5.62
N GLY A 29 -9.03 -9.02 5.87
CA GLY A 29 -8.56 -8.01 4.94
C GLY A 29 -7.12 -7.58 5.24
N ALA A 30 -6.25 -7.55 4.23
CA ALA A 30 -4.91 -6.99 4.34
C ALA A 30 -4.50 -6.43 2.97
N TYR A 31 -4.22 -5.13 2.88
CA TYR A 31 -3.85 -4.50 1.62
C TYR A 31 -3.03 -3.22 1.82
N LEU A 32 -2.20 -2.92 0.82
CA LEU A 32 -1.71 -1.57 0.58
C LEU A 32 -2.78 -0.75 -0.13
N SER A 33 -2.79 0.56 0.14
CA SER A 33 -3.71 1.52 -0.44
C SER A 33 -2.98 2.79 -0.88
N VAL A 34 -3.50 3.41 -1.94
CA VAL A 34 -3.12 4.75 -2.39
C VAL A 34 -4.37 5.55 -2.70
N LYS A 35 -4.51 6.73 -2.08
CA LYS A 35 -5.66 7.64 -2.27
C LYS A 35 -5.21 9.09 -2.30
N ASN A 36 -6.16 10.01 -2.53
CA ASN A 36 -5.95 11.46 -2.52
C ASN A 36 -4.86 11.97 -3.50
N TYR A 37 -4.67 11.26 -4.62
CA TYR A 37 -3.69 11.61 -5.66
C TYR A 37 -4.27 12.48 -6.80
N GLY A 38 -5.49 12.98 -6.61
CA GLY A 38 -6.23 13.83 -7.54
C GLY A 38 -7.65 14.07 -7.05
N SER A 39 -8.37 14.97 -7.71
CA SER A 39 -9.80 15.18 -7.42
C SER A 39 -10.65 14.07 -8.04
N GLY A 40 -11.55 13.47 -7.27
CA GLY A 40 -12.48 12.46 -7.76
C GLY A 40 -11.85 11.13 -8.19
N VAL A 41 -10.57 10.88 -7.86
CA VAL A 41 -9.89 9.62 -8.17
C VAL A 41 -10.24 8.54 -7.14
N PRO A 42 -10.44 7.27 -7.55
CA PRO A 42 -10.69 6.18 -6.62
C PRO A 42 -9.45 5.84 -5.78
N GLU A 43 -9.65 5.14 -4.67
CA GLU A 43 -8.56 4.48 -3.97
C GLU A 43 -8.06 3.28 -4.80
N LEU A 44 -6.75 3.15 -4.94
CA LEU A 44 -6.11 1.96 -5.49
C LEU A 44 -5.66 1.07 -4.35
N THR A 45 -5.86 -0.24 -4.48
CA THR A 45 -5.42 -1.20 -3.48
C THR A 45 -4.66 -2.37 -4.10
N ALA A 46 -3.77 -2.97 -3.30
CA ALA A 46 -3.10 -4.22 -3.65
C ALA A 46 -3.08 -5.15 -2.42
N PRO A 47 -3.55 -6.40 -2.56
CA PRO A 47 -3.65 -7.32 -1.43
C PRO A 47 -2.27 -7.70 -0.89
N ILE A 48 -2.17 -7.82 0.43
CA ILE A 48 -0.99 -8.37 1.08
C ILE A 48 -1.15 -9.90 1.14
N PRO A 49 -0.19 -10.67 0.63
CA PRO A 49 -0.31 -12.12 0.60
C PRO A 49 -0.07 -12.74 1.98
N GLY A 50 -0.94 -13.68 2.36
CA GLY A 50 -0.77 -14.53 3.54
C GLY A 50 0.16 -15.71 3.29
N THR A 51 1.38 -15.46 2.80
CA THR A 51 2.32 -16.49 2.32
C THR A 51 3.07 -17.24 3.43
N GLY A 52 2.90 -16.85 4.70
CA GLY A 52 3.61 -17.42 5.84
C GLY A 52 5.09 -17.00 5.88
N TRP A 53 5.65 -16.95 7.08
CA TRP A 53 7.08 -16.66 7.25
C TRP A 53 7.94 -17.82 6.70
N PRO A 54 9.08 -17.56 6.02
CA PRO A 54 9.69 -16.26 5.68
C PRO A 54 9.38 -15.78 4.25
N ASN A 55 8.25 -16.17 3.66
CA ASN A 55 7.96 -15.99 2.24
C ASN A 55 7.52 -14.56 1.90
N TRP A 56 8.42 -13.59 2.02
CA TRP A 56 8.21 -12.20 1.62
C TRP A 56 7.87 -12.09 0.13
N ARG A 57 6.94 -11.20 -0.19
CA ARG A 57 6.53 -10.88 -1.55
C ARG A 57 6.47 -9.38 -1.74
N GLN A 58 6.87 -8.94 -2.94
CA GLN A 58 6.67 -7.56 -3.33
C GLN A 58 5.21 -7.32 -3.70
N VAL A 59 4.61 -6.30 -3.09
CA VAL A 59 3.29 -5.76 -3.42
C VAL A 59 3.49 -4.49 -4.24
N VAL A 60 2.71 -4.32 -5.30
CA VAL A 60 2.89 -3.23 -6.27
C VAL A 60 1.54 -2.56 -6.56
N ILE A 61 1.51 -1.23 -6.51
CA ILE A 61 0.45 -0.39 -7.05
C ILE A 61 1.09 0.55 -8.08
N SER A 62 0.81 0.31 -9.36
CA SER A 62 1.32 1.10 -10.48
C SER A 62 0.24 2.00 -11.08
N GLY A 63 0.64 2.97 -11.92
CA GLY A 63 -0.32 3.81 -12.64
C GLY A 63 -0.99 4.87 -11.76
N ILE A 64 -0.33 5.28 -10.67
CA ILE A 64 -0.83 6.32 -9.78
C ILE A 64 -0.60 7.67 -10.45
N VAL A 65 -1.63 8.24 -11.08
CA VAL A 65 -1.53 9.52 -11.80
C VAL A 65 -1.76 10.69 -10.83
N VAL A 66 -0.68 11.21 -10.24
CA VAL A 66 -0.71 12.34 -9.31
C VAL A 66 -0.97 13.64 -10.06
N THR A 67 -2.05 14.33 -9.70
CA THR A 67 -2.48 15.60 -10.34
C THR A 67 -2.57 16.79 -9.38
N ASN A 68 -2.43 16.54 -8.07
CA ASN A 68 -2.57 17.54 -7.01
C ASN A 68 -1.31 17.68 -6.12
N GLY A 69 -0.17 17.17 -6.58
CA GLY A 69 1.11 17.27 -5.87
C GLY A 69 1.22 16.50 -4.55
N GLN A 70 0.30 15.56 -4.28
CA GLN A 70 0.35 14.70 -3.10
C GLN A 70 -0.27 13.33 -3.35
N LEU A 71 -0.10 12.41 -2.40
CA LEU A 71 -0.91 11.20 -2.25
C LEU A 71 -0.86 10.71 -0.80
N THR A 72 -1.78 9.84 -0.42
CA THR A 72 -1.74 9.13 0.87
C THR A 72 -1.49 7.66 0.61
N VAL A 73 -0.40 7.12 1.17
CA VAL A 73 -0.11 5.68 1.22
C VAL A 73 -0.70 5.13 2.51
N GLY A 74 -1.39 3.99 2.46
CA GLY A 74 -1.92 3.35 3.66
C GLY A 74 -1.79 1.84 3.65
N LEU A 75 -1.72 1.27 4.84
CA LEU A 75 -1.75 -0.16 5.14
C LEU A 75 -3.03 -0.44 5.92
N TYR A 76 -3.93 -1.23 5.33
CA TYR A 76 -5.11 -1.74 6.02
C TYR A 76 -4.88 -3.17 6.49
N SER A 77 -5.35 -3.47 7.70
CA SER A 77 -5.40 -4.82 8.23
C SER A 77 -6.64 -5.07 9.08
N ALA A 78 -7.28 -6.21 8.87
CA ALA A 78 -8.39 -6.72 9.65
C ALA A 78 -8.09 -8.19 9.94
N GLY A 79 -7.75 -8.49 11.18
CA GLY A 79 -7.45 -9.84 11.61
C GLY A 79 -7.82 -10.10 13.07
N SER A 80 -7.95 -11.38 13.38
CA SER A 80 -8.22 -11.92 14.72
C SER A 80 -6.93 -12.33 15.44
N GLY A 81 -7.04 -12.76 16.70
CA GLY A 81 -5.90 -13.23 17.49
C GLY A 81 -5.10 -14.33 16.77
N GLY A 82 -3.77 -14.23 16.81
CA GLY A 82 -2.85 -15.15 16.11
C GLY A 82 -2.59 -14.82 14.64
N GLN A 83 -3.32 -13.87 14.05
CA GLN A 83 -3.06 -13.38 12.71
C GLN A 83 -2.09 -12.20 12.73
N TRP A 84 -1.19 -12.15 11.77
CA TRP A 84 -0.09 -11.19 11.78
C TRP A 84 0.36 -10.84 10.36
N LEU A 85 0.95 -9.66 10.22
CA LEU A 85 1.56 -9.19 8.99
C LEU A 85 2.81 -8.38 9.33
N SER A 86 3.75 -8.35 8.41
CA SER A 86 4.92 -7.49 8.42
C SER A 86 5.06 -6.87 7.04
N VAL A 87 5.34 -5.57 7.00
CA VAL A 87 5.54 -4.80 5.77
C VAL A 87 6.77 -3.94 5.96
N ASP A 88 7.64 -3.92 4.95
CA ASP A 88 8.90 -3.21 4.98
C ASP A 88 9.30 -2.73 3.57
N ALA A 89 10.35 -1.91 3.47
CA ALA A 89 10.95 -1.46 2.22
C ALA A 89 9.95 -0.75 1.27
N PHE A 90 9.16 0.18 1.80
CA PHE A 90 8.28 1.02 0.99
C PHE A 90 9.10 1.89 0.03
N THR A 91 8.71 1.91 -1.24
CA THR A 91 9.24 2.86 -2.22
C THR A 91 8.12 3.50 -3.02
N LEU A 92 8.24 4.81 -3.24
CA LEU A 92 7.36 5.57 -4.12
C LEU A 92 8.24 6.24 -5.18
N VAL A 93 8.10 5.80 -6.42
CA VAL A 93 8.98 6.21 -7.52
C VAL A 93 8.15 6.82 -8.64
N ARG A 94 8.60 7.96 -9.16
CA ARG A 94 8.04 8.58 -10.37
C ARG A 94 8.54 7.83 -11.60
N GLN A 95 7.64 7.54 -12.54
CA GLN A 95 7.95 6.93 -13.84
C GLN A 95 8.49 7.97 -14.82
#